data_AF-A0A2W4TNS9-F1
#
_entry.id   AF-A0A2W4TNS9-F1
#
_cell.length_a   1.000
_cell.length_b   1.000
_cell.length_c   1.000
_cell.angle_alpha   90.00
_cell.angle_beta   90.00
_cell.angle_gamma   90.00
#
_symmetry.space_group_name_H-M   'P 1'
#
loop_
_entity.id
_entity.type
_entity.pdbx_description
1 polymer ?
#
loop_
_entity_poly.entity_id
_entity_poly.type
_entity_poly.pdbx_seq_one_letter_code
_entity_poly.pdbx_strand_id
1 'polypeptide(L)'
;MEATEPRRTVQLLFDWNLRERDARFSGRGVARVQPPYRARLDLFGPRGEGYLTAALVGGDLRLPPAVQNAPVPPPPLLWSALGVLWPPPGAELLATQRDGEVLRLEYAKGAERWRYRLEGGRLLYAEWLPAEGGRHTVELRHGDGDGPPREARYRDWAAYVELVLVLDSVEDVEAFPPDIWTPHAP
;
A
#
# COMPACT_ATOMS: atom_id res chain seq x y z
N MET A 1 9.28 -12.36 6.98
CA MET A 1 8.65 -11.03 6.94
C MET A 1 9.66 -9.90 7.15
N GLU A 2 10.72 -10.10 7.95
CA GLU A 2 11.75 -9.07 8.24
C GLU A 2 12.43 -8.42 7.02
N ALA A 3 12.41 -9.05 5.85
CA ALA A 3 13.08 -8.54 4.66
C ALA A 3 12.45 -7.24 4.11
N THR A 4 11.13 -7.09 4.24
CA THR A 4 10.38 -5.93 3.70
C THR A 4 9.80 -5.03 4.78
N GLU A 5 10.14 -5.29 6.05
CA GLU A 5 9.66 -4.50 7.17
C GLU A 5 10.15 -3.05 7.08
N PRO A 6 9.31 -2.05 7.39
CA PRO A 6 9.78 -0.67 7.55
C PRO A 6 10.86 -0.57 8.63
N ARG A 7 12.06 -0.15 8.25
CA ARG A 7 13.21 0.00 9.19
C ARG A 7 13.53 1.44 9.55
N ARG A 8 13.01 2.39 8.79
CA ARG A 8 13.28 3.82 8.95
C ARG A 8 11.98 4.59 9.01
N THR A 9 11.99 5.65 9.80
CA THR A 9 10.93 6.65 9.80
C THR A 9 11.16 7.58 8.62
N VAL A 10 10.24 7.58 7.66
CA VAL A 10 10.39 8.34 6.41
C VAL A 10 9.09 9.04 6.01
N GLN A 11 9.24 10.18 5.35
CA GLN A 11 8.21 10.85 4.61
C GLN A 11 8.46 10.65 3.11
N LEU A 12 7.44 10.18 2.40
CA LEU A 12 7.47 9.93 0.97
C LEU A 12 6.59 10.98 0.29
N LEU A 13 7.15 11.77 -0.62
CA LEU A 13 6.38 12.68 -1.46
C LEU A 13 6.18 12.02 -2.82
N PHE A 14 4.96 12.08 -3.35
CA PHE A 14 4.63 11.43 -4.62
C PHE A 14 3.51 12.15 -5.36
N ASP A 15 3.47 11.96 -6.67
CA ASP A 15 2.29 12.21 -7.49
C ASP A 15 1.36 11.01 -7.46
N TRP A 16 0.05 11.25 -7.51
CA TRP A 16 -0.95 10.18 -7.60
C TRP A 16 -1.95 10.40 -8.73
N ASN A 17 -2.44 9.30 -9.28
CA ASN A 17 -3.53 9.27 -10.25
C ASN A 17 -4.52 8.18 -9.85
N LEU A 18 -5.79 8.53 -9.72
CA LEU A 18 -6.90 7.61 -9.51
C LEU A 18 -7.78 7.60 -10.76
N ARG A 19 -8.09 6.40 -11.25
CA ARG A 19 -9.04 6.18 -12.32
C ARG A 19 -10.15 5.30 -11.81
N GLU A 20 -11.37 5.76 -12.03
CA GLU A 20 -12.59 4.99 -11.83
C GLU A 20 -13.31 4.89 -13.20
N ARG A 21 -14.46 4.21 -13.26
CA ARG A 21 -15.19 3.98 -14.52
C ARG A 21 -15.40 5.25 -15.34
N ASP A 22 -15.88 6.31 -14.67
CA ASP A 22 -16.30 7.56 -15.32
C ASP A 22 -15.56 8.78 -14.80
N ALA A 23 -14.58 8.60 -13.91
CA ALA A 23 -13.89 9.69 -13.24
C ALA A 23 -12.37 9.48 -13.20
N ARG A 24 -11.64 10.59 -13.20
CA ARG A 24 -10.19 10.62 -13.05
C ARG A 24 -9.82 11.73 -12.09
N PHE A 25 -8.99 11.41 -11.12
CA PHE A 25 -8.48 12.33 -10.13
C PHE A 25 -6.95 12.21 -10.10
N SER A 26 -6.30 13.29 -9.71
CA SER A 26 -4.84 13.31 -9.58
C SER A 26 -4.41 14.43 -8.67
N GLY A 27 -3.19 14.34 -8.18
CA GLY A 27 -2.54 15.43 -7.48
C GLY A 27 -1.29 14.95 -6.77
N ARG A 28 -0.96 15.61 -5.66
CA ARG A 28 0.20 15.26 -4.84
C ARG A 28 -0.24 14.53 -3.59
N GLY A 29 0.61 13.66 -3.07
CA GLY A 29 0.36 12.96 -1.83
C GLY A 29 1.61 12.83 -0.98
N VAL A 30 1.37 12.49 0.28
CA VAL A 30 2.39 12.26 1.28
C VAL A 30 2.10 10.95 1.98
N ALA A 31 3.10 10.07 2.05
CA ALA A 31 3.05 8.89 2.89
C ALA A 31 4.06 9.05 4.03
N ARG A 32 3.59 8.91 5.27
CA ARG A 32 4.43 8.90 6.46
C ARG A 32 4.52 7.48 6.95
N VAL A 33 5.72 6.92 6.96
CA VAL A 33 5.97 5.53 7.37
C VAL A 33 6.83 5.55 8.61
N GLN A 34 6.40 4.85 9.65
CA GLN A 34 7.12 4.72 10.90
C GLN A 34 7.15 3.24 11.34
N PRO A 35 8.34 2.71 11.69
CA PRO A 35 8.46 1.38 12.25
C PRO A 35 7.68 1.22 13.57
N PRO A 36 7.25 -0.01 13.91
CA PRO A 36 7.37 -1.22 13.09
C PRO A 36 6.36 -1.25 11.94
N TYR A 37 5.10 -0.86 12.18
CA TYR A 37 4.03 -0.92 11.18
C TYR A 37 3.02 0.20 11.38
N ARG A 38 3.44 1.44 11.15
CA ARG A 38 2.55 2.59 11.05
C ARG A 38 2.77 3.28 9.71
N ALA A 39 1.69 3.49 8.98
CA ALA A 39 1.69 4.28 7.77
C ALA A 39 0.52 5.27 7.80
N ARG A 40 0.71 6.44 7.22
CA ARG A 40 -0.34 7.42 6.97
C ARG A 40 -0.23 7.85 5.53
N LEU A 41 -1.35 7.92 4.84
CA LEU A 41 -1.47 8.37 3.45
C LEU A 41 -2.36 9.60 3.43
N ASP A 42 -1.84 10.72 2.93
CA ASP A 42 -2.60 11.93 2.64
C ASP A 42 -2.54 12.20 1.14
N LEU A 43 -3.70 12.30 0.48
CA LEU A 43 -3.82 12.65 -0.94
C LEU A 43 -4.45 14.03 -1.05
N PHE A 44 -3.87 14.87 -1.88
CA PHE A 44 -4.34 16.22 -2.16
C PHE A 44 -4.63 16.37 -3.66
N GLY A 45 -5.71 17.07 -3.99
CA GLY A 45 -6.06 17.40 -5.37
C GLY A 45 -5.12 18.47 -5.98
N PRO A 46 -5.34 18.84 -7.25
CA PRO A 46 -4.43 19.74 -7.98
C PRO A 46 -4.32 21.14 -7.37
N ARG A 47 -5.31 21.60 -6.59
CA ARG A 47 -5.31 22.92 -5.93
C ARG A 47 -4.91 22.83 -4.46
N GLY A 48 -4.45 21.66 -3.99
CA GLY A 48 -4.02 21.42 -2.62
C GLY A 48 -5.16 21.08 -1.65
N GLU A 49 -6.39 20.95 -2.13
CA GLU A 49 -7.53 20.48 -1.36
C GLU A 49 -7.33 19.02 -0.92
N GLY A 50 -7.75 18.67 0.30
CA GLY A 50 -7.69 17.29 0.78
C GLY A 50 -8.62 16.38 -0.03
N TYR A 51 -8.09 15.26 -0.52
CA TYR A 51 -8.85 14.23 -1.24
C TYR A 51 -9.09 13.00 -0.36
N LEU A 52 -8.04 12.50 0.30
CA LEU A 52 -8.08 11.34 1.18
C LEU A 52 -7.09 11.53 2.31
N THR A 53 -7.47 11.10 3.52
CA THR A 53 -6.49 10.78 4.56
C THR A 53 -6.81 9.41 5.14
N ALA A 54 -5.77 8.61 5.36
CA ALA A 54 -5.87 7.27 5.91
C ALA A 54 -4.68 6.99 6.81
N ALA A 55 -4.90 6.28 7.92
CA ALA A 55 -3.82 5.73 8.73
C ALA A 55 -3.94 4.21 8.80
N LEU A 56 -2.83 3.51 8.64
CA LEU A 56 -2.71 2.08 8.72
C LEU A 56 -1.77 1.73 9.88
N VAL A 57 -2.32 1.15 10.95
CA VAL A 57 -1.58 0.75 12.15
C VAL A 57 -1.63 -0.77 12.26
N GLY A 58 -0.55 -1.44 11.89
CA GLY A 58 -0.57 -2.89 11.68
C GLY A 58 -1.60 -3.27 10.62
N GLY A 59 -2.63 -4.04 10.99
CA GLY A 59 -3.73 -4.41 10.10
C GLY A 59 -4.96 -3.49 10.16
N ASP A 60 -4.93 -2.44 10.99
CA ASP A 60 -6.07 -1.56 11.26
C ASP A 60 -6.03 -0.32 10.35
N LEU A 61 -6.89 -0.30 9.32
CA LEU A 61 -7.07 0.83 8.41
C LEU A 61 -8.12 1.79 8.96
N ARG A 62 -7.70 3.01 9.26
CA ARG A 62 -8.48 4.08 9.86
C ARG A 62 -8.75 5.15 8.81
N LEU A 63 -10.03 5.40 8.56
CA LEU A 63 -10.53 6.42 7.64
C LEU A 63 -11.47 7.36 8.40
N PRO A 64 -11.42 8.68 8.17
CA PRO A 64 -12.45 9.59 8.64
C PRO A 64 -13.84 9.25 8.08
N PRO A 65 -14.93 9.58 8.81
CA PRO A 65 -16.30 9.31 8.36
C PRO A 65 -16.62 9.81 6.95
N ALA A 66 -16.08 10.97 6.56
CA ALA A 66 -16.34 11.59 5.26
C ALA A 66 -15.81 10.79 4.06
N VAL A 67 -14.85 9.89 4.26
CA VAL A 67 -14.15 9.15 3.20
C VAL A 67 -14.22 7.63 3.39
N GLN A 68 -15.18 7.13 4.18
CA GLN A 68 -15.32 5.69 4.47
C GLN A 68 -15.53 4.83 3.21
N ASN A 69 -16.13 5.40 2.16
CA ASN A 69 -16.37 4.71 0.90
C ASN A 69 -15.31 5.02 -0.17
N ALA A 70 -14.21 5.69 0.20
CA ALA A 70 -13.15 5.98 -0.75
C ALA A 70 -12.51 4.68 -1.25
N PRO A 71 -12.06 4.62 -2.51
CA PRO A 71 -11.48 3.43 -3.13
C PRO A 71 -10.03 3.18 -2.66
N VAL A 72 -9.85 2.99 -1.35
CA VAL A 72 -8.56 2.77 -0.70
C VAL A 72 -8.18 1.29 -0.81
N PRO A 73 -6.91 0.96 -1.11
CA PRO A 73 -6.46 -0.42 -1.06
C PRO A 73 -6.74 -1.05 0.32
N PRO A 74 -7.15 -2.32 0.38
CA PRO A 74 -7.32 -3.03 1.64
C PRO A 74 -5.98 -3.14 2.39
N PRO A 75 -5.96 -3.31 3.72
CA PRO A 75 -4.76 -3.18 4.55
C PRO A 75 -3.51 -3.93 4.03
N PRO A 76 -3.59 -5.23 3.63
CA PRO A 76 -2.44 -5.95 3.08
C PRO A 76 -1.85 -5.31 1.80
N LEU A 77 -2.73 -4.80 0.94
CA LEU A 77 -2.33 -4.19 -0.32
C LEU A 77 -1.87 -2.74 -0.13
N LEU A 78 -2.38 -2.02 0.88
CA LEU A 78 -1.86 -0.70 1.23
C LEU A 78 -0.42 -0.81 1.76
N TRP A 79 -0.10 -1.81 2.59
CA TRP A 79 1.29 -2.13 2.92
C TRP A 79 2.12 -2.51 1.70
N SER A 80 1.55 -3.33 0.81
CA SER A 80 2.22 -3.75 -0.42
C SER A 80 2.56 -2.55 -1.32
N ALA A 81 1.70 -1.53 -1.39
CA ALA A 81 1.98 -0.31 -2.15
C ALA A 81 3.22 0.46 -1.62
N LEU A 82 3.58 0.26 -0.35
CA LEU A 82 4.79 0.81 0.27
C LEU A 82 6.00 -0.13 0.14
N GLY A 83 5.87 -1.25 -0.59
CA GLY A 83 6.91 -2.26 -0.74
C GLY A 83 6.97 -3.28 0.40
N VAL A 84 5.98 -3.27 1.31
CA VAL A 84 5.95 -4.13 2.49
C VAL A 84 5.11 -5.38 2.22
N LEU A 85 5.71 -6.56 2.32
CA LEU A 85 4.95 -7.81 2.35
C LEU A 85 4.21 -7.92 3.68
N TRP A 86 2.88 -7.97 3.61
CA TRP A 86 2.02 -8.01 4.79
C TRP A 86 0.89 -9.04 4.63
N PRO A 87 1.13 -10.33 4.94
CA PRO A 87 0.04 -11.28 5.06
C PRO A 87 -0.87 -10.86 6.22
N PRO A 88 -2.21 -10.93 6.06
CA PRO A 88 -3.12 -10.59 7.14
C PRO A 88 -2.86 -11.44 8.41
N PRO A 89 -3.09 -10.90 9.61
CA PRO A 89 -3.00 -11.66 10.85
C PRO A 89 -3.88 -12.92 10.82
N GLY A 90 -3.28 -14.06 11.16
CA GLY A 90 -3.93 -15.37 11.15
C GLY A 90 -4.03 -16.02 9.77
N ALA A 91 -3.43 -15.44 8.71
CA ALA A 91 -3.30 -16.13 7.44
C ALA A 91 -2.19 -17.19 7.49
N GLU A 92 -2.48 -18.37 6.94
CA GLU A 92 -1.56 -19.50 6.86
C GLU A 92 -0.77 -19.46 5.57
N LEU A 93 0.53 -19.78 5.63
CA LEU A 93 1.38 -19.93 4.44
C LEU A 93 1.06 -21.28 3.78
N LEU A 94 0.45 -21.26 2.59
CA LEU A 94 0.08 -22.47 1.85
C LEU A 94 1.19 -22.96 0.93
N ALA A 95 1.89 -22.04 0.27
CA ALA A 95 2.90 -22.39 -0.71
C ALA A 95 4.07 -21.41 -0.70
N THR A 96 5.25 -21.94 -0.96
CA THR A 96 6.48 -21.19 -1.22
C THR A 96 7.14 -21.78 -2.45
N GLN A 97 7.44 -20.94 -3.44
CA GLN A 97 8.19 -21.32 -4.62
C GLN A 97 9.38 -20.38 -4.79
N ARG A 98 10.56 -20.94 -4.99
CA ARG A 98 11.79 -20.17 -5.25
C ARG A 98 12.39 -20.58 -6.58
N ASP A 99 12.72 -19.60 -7.40
CA ASP A 99 13.35 -19.77 -8.70
C ASP A 99 14.42 -18.68 -8.86
N GLY A 100 15.68 -19.05 -8.62
CA GLY A 100 16.78 -18.08 -8.45
C GLY A 100 16.46 -17.05 -7.37
N GLU A 101 16.50 -15.77 -7.74
CA GLU A 101 16.19 -14.64 -6.86
C GLU A 101 14.68 -14.39 -6.68
N VAL A 102 13.84 -15.04 -7.48
CA VAL A 102 12.38 -14.87 -7.43
C VAL A 102 11.80 -15.77 -6.34
N LEU A 103 11.08 -15.15 -5.40
CA LEU A 103 10.32 -15.83 -4.35
C LEU A 103 8.83 -15.56 -4.54
N ARG A 104 8.03 -16.62 -4.64
CA ARG A 104 6.56 -16.54 -4.65
C ARG A 104 6.01 -17.16 -3.38
N LEU A 105 5.09 -16.46 -2.73
CA LEU A 105 4.42 -16.89 -1.50
C LEU A 105 2.91 -16.84 -1.71
N GLU A 106 2.22 -17.87 -1.25
CA GLU A 106 0.75 -17.90 -1.20
C GLU A 106 0.27 -18.08 0.23
N TYR A 107 -0.60 -17.19 0.69
CA TYR A 107 -1.24 -17.23 2.00
C TYR A 107 -2.75 -17.40 1.87
N ALA A 108 -3.37 -17.94 2.92
CA ALA A 108 -4.80 -18.20 2.99
C ALA A 108 -5.39 -17.84 4.34
N LYS A 109 -6.63 -17.37 4.33
CA LYS A 109 -7.45 -17.21 5.53
C LYS A 109 -8.89 -17.52 5.16
N GLY A 110 -9.35 -18.71 5.54
CA GLY A 110 -10.62 -19.24 5.02
C GLY A 110 -10.59 -19.37 3.49
N ALA A 111 -11.58 -18.75 2.83
CA ALA A 111 -11.70 -18.74 1.37
C ALA A 111 -10.82 -17.69 0.68
N GLU A 112 -10.31 -16.70 1.43
CA GLU A 112 -9.47 -15.65 0.86
C GLU A 112 -8.06 -16.17 0.55
N ARG A 113 -7.43 -15.58 -0.46
CA ARG A 113 -6.06 -15.90 -0.87
C ARG A 113 -5.24 -14.64 -1.11
N TRP A 114 -4.00 -14.65 -0.66
CA TRP A 114 -3.01 -13.62 -0.97
C TRP A 114 -1.82 -14.24 -1.65
N ARG A 115 -1.33 -13.59 -2.73
CA ARG A 115 -0.12 -14.02 -3.42
C ARG A 115 0.87 -12.88 -3.47
N TYR A 116 2.12 -13.19 -3.18
CA TYR A 116 3.22 -12.23 -3.23
C TYR A 116 4.30 -12.76 -4.14
N ARG A 117 4.94 -11.86 -4.89
CA ARG A 117 6.16 -12.15 -5.62
C ARG A 117 7.22 -11.12 -5.25
N LEU A 118 8.36 -11.62 -4.81
CA LEU A 118 9.54 -10.85 -4.49
C LEU A 118 10.69 -11.24 -5.43
N GLU A 119 11.63 -10.34 -5.60
CA GLU A 119 12.89 -10.58 -6.30
C GLU A 119 14.03 -9.91 -5.54
N GLY A 120 15.07 -10.67 -5.19
CA GLY A 120 16.18 -10.14 -4.39
C GLY A 120 15.73 -9.55 -3.05
N GLY A 121 14.65 -10.10 -2.46
CA GLY A 121 14.05 -9.62 -1.21
C GLY A 121 13.10 -8.41 -1.34
N ARG A 122 12.97 -7.80 -2.53
CA ARG A 122 12.06 -6.67 -2.78
C ARG A 122 10.72 -7.16 -3.30
N LEU A 123 9.62 -6.65 -2.74
CA LEU A 123 8.28 -6.96 -3.24
C LEU A 123 8.09 -6.38 -4.65
N LEU A 124 7.60 -7.18 -5.59
CA LEU A 124 7.28 -6.74 -6.97
C LEU A 124 5.79 -6.80 -7.28
N TYR A 125 5.07 -7.71 -6.62
CA TYR A 125 3.66 -7.93 -6.87
C TYR A 125 2.97 -8.46 -5.61
N ALA A 126 1.77 -7.97 -5.34
CA ALA A 126 0.84 -8.53 -4.38
C ALA A 126 -0.54 -8.67 -5.02
N GLU A 127 -1.23 -9.74 -4.70
CA GLU A 127 -2.60 -10.02 -5.14
C GLU A 127 -3.43 -10.45 -3.93
N TRP A 128 -4.68 -10.01 -3.91
CA TRP A 128 -5.70 -10.52 -3.02
C TRP A 128 -6.91 -10.99 -3.83
N LEU A 129 -7.38 -12.19 -3.51
CA LEU A 129 -8.61 -12.78 -4.00
C LEU A 129 -9.59 -12.85 -2.83
N PRO A 130 -10.61 -11.97 -2.79
CA PRO A 130 -11.65 -11.97 -1.76
C PRO A 130 -12.50 -13.23 -1.82
N ALA A 131 -13.20 -13.55 -0.73
CA ALA A 131 -14.05 -14.74 -0.64
C ALA A 131 -15.29 -14.65 -1.55
N GLU A 132 -15.83 -13.45 -1.70
CA GLU A 132 -16.96 -13.07 -2.54
C GLU A 132 -16.61 -13.00 -4.04
N GLY A 133 -15.35 -13.19 -4.38
CA GLY A 133 -14.83 -13.07 -5.73
C GLY A 133 -14.31 -11.66 -6.04
N GLY A 134 -13.81 -11.48 -7.26
CA GLY A 134 -13.03 -10.30 -7.64
C GLY A 134 -11.53 -10.53 -7.49
N ARG A 135 -10.76 -9.49 -7.77
CA ARG A 135 -9.30 -9.52 -7.70
C ARG A 135 -8.79 -8.12 -7.42
N HIS A 136 -7.83 -8.03 -6.52
CA HIS A 136 -7.10 -6.81 -6.24
C HIS A 136 -5.62 -7.06 -6.43
N THR A 137 -4.90 -6.11 -7.02
CA THR A 137 -3.47 -6.28 -7.32
C THR A 137 -2.70 -5.02 -6.98
N VAL A 138 -1.47 -5.18 -6.52
CA VAL A 138 -0.45 -4.13 -6.45
C VAL A 138 0.75 -4.58 -7.28
N GLU A 139 1.11 -3.78 -8.27
CA GLU A 139 2.34 -3.93 -9.05
C GLU A 139 3.33 -2.85 -8.64
N LEU A 140 4.58 -3.22 -8.40
CA LEU A 140 5.63 -2.31 -7.95
C LEU A 140 6.75 -2.22 -8.97
N ARG A 141 7.28 -1.01 -9.16
CA ARG A 141 8.53 -0.78 -9.90
C ARG A 141 9.54 -0.14 -8.96
N HIS A 142 10.72 -0.73 -8.89
CA HIS A 142 11.84 -0.22 -8.12
C HIS A 142 12.80 0.55 -9.04
N GLY A 143 13.47 1.55 -8.49
CA GLY A 143 14.58 2.21 -9.17
C GLY A 143 15.91 1.52 -8.87
N ASP A 144 16.99 2.15 -9.31
CA ASP A 144 18.34 1.75 -8.94
C ASP A 144 18.62 2.15 -7.49
N GLY A 145 18.99 1.17 -6.66
CA GLY A 145 19.29 1.35 -5.23
C GLY A 145 18.29 0.71 -4.27
N ASP A 146 18.60 0.86 -2.98
CA ASP A 146 17.78 0.38 -1.87
C ASP A 146 16.79 1.48 -1.43
N GLY A 147 15.52 1.14 -1.32
CA GLY A 147 14.50 2.11 -0.94
C GLY A 147 13.07 1.64 -1.22
N PRO A 148 12.07 2.51 -0.95
CA PRO A 148 10.69 2.26 -1.33
C PRO A 148 10.54 2.19 -2.86
N PRO A 149 9.47 1.55 -3.37
CA PRO A 149 9.20 1.48 -4.80
C PRO A 149 9.04 2.88 -5.41
N ARG A 150 9.52 3.05 -6.64
CA ARG A 150 9.38 4.28 -7.43
C ARG A 150 7.99 4.45 -8.00
N GLU A 151 7.31 3.36 -8.28
CA GLU A 151 5.91 3.35 -8.69
C GLU A 151 5.19 2.21 -7.97
N ALA A 152 3.98 2.50 -7.48
CA ALA A 152 3.05 1.51 -6.98
C ALA A 152 1.72 1.66 -7.70
N ARG A 153 1.21 0.56 -8.25
CA ARG A 153 -0.06 0.54 -8.97
C ARG A 153 -1.02 -0.44 -8.34
N TYR A 154 -1.99 0.08 -7.62
CA TYR A 154 -3.12 -0.68 -7.10
C TYR A 154 -4.24 -0.76 -8.15
N ARG A 155 -4.91 -1.92 -8.22
CA ARG A 155 -6.15 -2.10 -8.99
C ARG A 155 -7.16 -2.92 -8.22
N ASP A 156 -8.41 -2.48 -8.28
CA ASP A 156 -9.60 -3.32 -8.07
C ASP A 156 -10.19 -3.63 -9.44
N TRP A 157 -10.08 -4.89 -9.84
CA TRP A 157 -10.51 -5.34 -11.16
C TRP A 157 -12.04 -5.43 -11.31
N ALA A 158 -12.78 -5.59 -10.21
CA ALA A 158 -14.24 -5.66 -10.25
C ALA A 158 -14.86 -4.25 -10.27
N ALA A 159 -14.28 -3.32 -9.51
CA ALA A 159 -14.72 -1.93 -9.47
C ALA A 159 -14.21 -1.08 -10.65
N TYR A 160 -13.20 -1.57 -11.40
CA TYR A 160 -12.47 -0.80 -12.42
C TYR A 160 -11.80 0.44 -11.81
N VAL A 161 -11.21 0.26 -10.63
CA VAL A 161 -10.44 1.29 -9.93
C VAL A 161 -8.96 1.01 -10.16
N GLU A 162 -8.20 2.04 -10.50
CA GLU A 162 -6.74 2.03 -10.56
C GLU A 162 -6.19 3.24 -9.80
N LEU A 163 -5.32 2.99 -8.81
CA LEU A 163 -4.56 4.03 -8.11
C LEU A 163 -3.08 3.84 -8.41
N VAL A 164 -2.45 4.83 -9.06
CA VAL A 164 -1.02 4.88 -9.32
C VAL A 164 -0.39 5.92 -8.40
N LEU A 165 0.68 5.54 -7.71
CA LEU A 165 1.54 6.41 -6.92
C LEU A 165 2.93 6.44 -7.56
N VAL A 166 3.48 7.62 -7.80
CA VAL A 166 4.81 7.82 -8.41
C VAL A 166 5.67 8.63 -7.44
N LEU A 167 6.69 7.97 -6.88
CA LEU A 167 7.55 8.53 -5.84
C LEU A 167 8.47 9.63 -6.39
N ASP A 168 8.37 10.81 -5.81
CA ASP A 168 9.23 11.95 -6.12
C ASP A 168 10.46 11.96 -5.22
N SER A 169 10.25 11.92 -3.91
CA SER A 169 11.33 12.01 -2.93
C SER A 169 11.06 11.19 -1.68
N VAL A 170 12.16 10.88 -0.97
CA VAL A 170 12.18 10.22 0.32
C VAL A 170 12.95 11.11 1.27
N GLU A 171 12.33 11.43 2.40
CA GLU A 171 12.92 12.25 3.46
C GLU A 171 12.98 11.42 4.74
N ASP A 172 14.17 11.29 5.33
CA ASP A 172 14.33 10.71 6.66
C ASP A 172 13.81 11.69 7.71
N VAL A 173 13.02 11.18 8.67
CA VAL A 173 12.41 11.96 9.74
C VAL A 173 12.72 11.27 11.06
N GLU A 174 13.02 12.02 12.12
CA GLU A 174 13.33 11.43 13.43
C GLU A 174 12.09 10.72 14.03
N ALA A 175 10.96 11.41 14.06
CA ALA A 175 9.69 10.88 14.54
C ALA A 175 8.51 11.70 14.01
N PHE A 176 7.32 11.10 14.00
CA PHE A 176 6.07 11.82 13.77
C PHE A 176 5.29 12.03 15.07
N PRO A 177 4.50 13.13 15.19
CA PRO A 177 3.58 13.32 16.30
C PRO A 177 2.62 12.12 16.45
N PRO A 178 2.33 11.66 17.68
CA PRO A 178 1.56 10.41 17.89
C PRO A 178 0.09 10.50 17.47
N ASP A 179 -0.47 11.70 17.40
CA ASP A 179 -1.85 11.98 17.01
C ASP A 179 -2.12 11.77 15.52
N ILE A 180 -1.09 11.81 14.66
CA ILE A 180 -1.28 11.64 13.21
C ILE A 180 -1.85 10.26 12.83
N TRP A 181 -1.72 9.26 13.70
CA TRP A 181 -2.18 7.88 13.49
C TRP A 181 -3.68 7.69 13.75
N THR A 182 -4.39 8.77 14.08
CA THR A 182 -5.85 8.79 14.29
C THR A 182 -6.42 9.93 13.44
N PRO A 183 -6.60 9.74 12.12
CA PRO A 183 -6.97 10.81 11.23
C PRO A 183 -8.37 11.35 11.54
N HIS A 184 -8.48 12.68 11.56
CA HIS A 184 -9.76 13.39 11.51
C HIS A 184 -10.07 13.78 10.05
N ALA A 185 -11.33 14.11 9.75
CA ALA A 185 -11.68 14.57 8.42
C ALA A 185 -10.86 15.84 8.06
N PRO A 186 -10.36 15.96 6.81
CA PRO A 186 -9.68 17.17 6.35
C PRO A 186 -10.62 18.38 6.30
#